data_AF-A0AAV7HKI4-F1
#
_entry.id   AF-A0AAV7HKI4-F1
#
_cell.length_a   1.000
_cell.length_b   1.000
_cell.length_c   1.000
_cell.angle_alpha   90.00
_cell.angle_beta   90.00
_cell.angle_gamma   90.00
#
_symmetry.space_group_name_H-M   'P 1'
#
loop_
_entity.id
_entity.type
_entity.pdbx_description
1 polymer ?
#
loop_
_entity_poly.entity_id
_entity_poly.type
_entity_poly.pdbx_seq_one_letter_code
_entity_poly.pdbx_strand_id
1 'polypeptide(L)'
;MAATFDQYDKSSWYFGAMSRQDASDLLMGEKEGGVFLVRDSTSIHGDFVLCVREDSKVSHYIINKIQQADQILYRIGDQIFPDIPNLLAFYKLHYLDTTPLIRPAPKKLQKVIAKYDFEGNDQDDLPFRKGEILTIISKDEEQWWTAKNNVGQKGSIPVPYVQKYEEENPANAVDSAVSGVQEIGSGGGSTSNSINLSSQAILQQAPVSQDSPVVTTIQQQQVTRRSNIQRTLPAFAKVKQARVPNAYDKTALKLEVGDIIKVTKTNINGQWEGELHGKTGHFPFTHVEFVENEPNEENKDV
;
A
#
# COMPACT_ATOMS: atom_id res chain seq x y z
N MET A 1 6.39 -12.73 -8.00
CA MET A 1 7.38 -12.23 -7.00
C MET A 1 6.72 -12.30 -5.63
N ALA A 2 7.49 -12.27 -4.53
CA ALA A 2 6.90 -12.04 -3.20
C ALA A 2 6.64 -10.54 -3.00
N ALA A 3 5.67 -10.18 -2.16
CA ALA A 3 5.43 -8.77 -1.83
C ALA A 3 6.46 -8.29 -0.79
N THR A 4 7.23 -7.24 -1.12
CA THR A 4 8.43 -6.84 -0.36
C THR A 4 8.25 -5.57 0.49
N PHE A 5 7.01 -5.16 0.76
CA PHE A 5 6.72 -3.85 1.37
C PHE A 5 6.10 -3.94 2.77
N ASP A 6 6.46 -3.00 3.63
CA ASP A 6 5.71 -2.75 4.86
C ASP A 6 4.42 -2.00 4.54
N GLN A 7 3.32 -2.52 5.08
CA GLN A 7 1.98 -1.94 4.97
C GLN A 7 1.71 -0.86 6.03
N TYR A 8 2.49 -0.83 7.11
CA TYR A 8 2.34 0.15 8.19
C TYR A 8 3.12 1.44 7.93
N ASP A 9 4.23 1.39 7.19
CA ASP A 9 4.87 2.59 6.65
C ASP A 9 4.02 3.29 5.58
N LYS A 10 3.04 4.09 6.04
CA LYS A 10 2.26 5.01 5.22
C LYS A 10 3.14 5.93 4.37
N SER A 11 4.36 6.26 4.80
CA SER A 11 5.24 7.17 4.04
C SER A 11 5.79 6.54 2.75
N SER A 12 5.81 5.21 2.63
CA SER A 12 6.15 4.52 1.38
C SER A 12 5.01 4.56 0.35
N TRP A 13 3.81 4.12 0.72
CA TRP A 13 2.72 3.81 -0.22
C TRP A 13 1.67 4.91 -0.41
N TYR A 14 1.56 5.88 0.51
CA TYR A 14 0.57 6.96 0.43
C TYR A 14 1.14 8.21 -0.23
N PHE A 15 0.49 8.68 -1.30
CA PHE A 15 0.93 9.81 -2.13
C PHE A 15 0.09 11.08 -1.92
N GLY A 16 -0.93 11.05 -1.06
CA GLY A 16 -1.76 12.23 -0.74
C GLY A 16 -2.54 12.75 -1.95
N ALA A 17 -2.62 14.07 -2.08
CA ALA A 17 -3.27 14.78 -3.17
C ALA A 17 -2.51 14.58 -4.49
N MET A 18 -2.85 13.51 -5.21
CA MET A 18 -2.30 13.17 -6.53
C MET A 18 -3.43 13.00 -7.54
N SER A 19 -3.27 13.57 -8.74
CA SER A 19 -4.29 13.44 -9.79
C SER A 19 -4.37 12.02 -10.35
N ARG A 20 -5.47 11.71 -11.04
CA ARG A 20 -5.61 10.43 -11.74
C ARG A 20 -4.55 10.25 -12.84
N GLN A 21 -4.13 11.36 -13.47
CA GLN A 21 -3.19 11.35 -14.58
C GLN A 21 -1.77 11.08 -14.07
N ASP A 22 -1.29 11.88 -13.10
CA ASP A 22 0.05 11.70 -12.50
C ASP A 22 0.26 10.28 -11.94
N ALA A 23 -0.76 9.74 -11.27
CA ALA A 23 -0.75 8.36 -10.76
C ALA A 23 -0.66 7.31 -11.87
N SER A 24 -1.25 7.59 -13.04
CA SER A 24 -1.22 6.69 -14.19
C SER A 24 0.12 6.78 -14.91
N ASP A 25 0.66 7.98 -15.16
CA ASP A 25 1.95 8.17 -15.82
C ASP A 25 3.12 7.66 -14.96
N LEU A 26 3.06 7.87 -13.63
CA LEU A 26 4.06 7.37 -12.70
C LEU A 26 4.10 5.83 -12.68
N LEU A 27 2.93 5.17 -12.70
CA LEU A 27 2.83 3.70 -12.71
C LEU A 27 3.05 3.08 -14.10
N MET A 28 2.68 3.74 -15.20
CA MET A 28 2.96 3.25 -16.57
C MET A 28 4.46 3.20 -16.86
N GLY A 29 5.25 4.10 -16.26
CA GLY A 29 6.72 4.06 -16.33
C GLY A 29 7.35 2.84 -15.63
N GLU A 30 6.62 2.11 -14.80
CA GLU A 30 7.11 0.92 -14.12
C GLU A 30 7.02 -0.32 -15.04
N LYS A 31 8.13 -1.07 -15.10
CA LYS A 31 8.27 -2.28 -15.93
C LYS A 31 7.65 -3.54 -15.30
N GLU A 32 7.23 -3.47 -14.04
CA GLU A 32 6.75 -4.60 -13.25
C GLU A 32 5.24 -4.44 -12.95
N GLY A 33 4.49 -5.53 -13.11
CA GLY A 33 3.10 -5.61 -12.64
C GLY A 33 3.02 -5.72 -11.11
N GLY A 34 1.93 -5.26 -10.53
CA GLY A 34 1.72 -5.25 -9.07
C GLY A 34 2.42 -4.12 -8.32
N VAL A 35 3.04 -3.16 -9.03
CA VAL A 35 3.51 -1.91 -8.43
C VAL A 35 2.32 -0.99 -8.17
N PHE A 36 2.22 -0.35 -7.01
CA PHE A 36 1.00 0.36 -6.61
C PHE A 36 1.25 1.66 -5.82
N LEU A 37 0.24 2.51 -5.72
CA LEU A 37 0.19 3.63 -4.78
C LEU A 37 -1.23 3.88 -4.28
N VAL A 38 -1.37 4.48 -3.10
CA VAL A 38 -2.66 5.00 -2.61
C VAL A 38 -2.62 6.52 -2.63
N ARG A 39 -3.61 7.14 -3.25
CA ARG A 39 -3.80 8.60 -3.30
C ARG A 39 -5.18 8.98 -2.75
N ASP A 40 -5.39 10.26 -2.49
CA ASP A 40 -6.70 10.76 -2.10
C ASP A 40 -7.67 10.79 -3.29
N SER A 41 -8.96 10.60 -3.02
CA SER A 41 -9.99 10.63 -4.05
C SER A 41 -10.30 12.05 -4.51
N THR A 42 -9.90 12.37 -5.74
CA THR A 42 -10.19 13.62 -6.43
C THR A 42 -11.69 13.87 -6.71
N SER A 43 -12.56 12.89 -6.42
CA SER A 43 -14.00 12.96 -6.70
C SER A 43 -14.88 12.87 -5.45
N ILE A 44 -14.37 12.36 -4.32
CA ILE A 44 -15.11 12.24 -3.06
C ILE A 44 -14.14 12.55 -1.91
N HIS A 45 -14.39 13.63 -1.18
CA HIS A 45 -13.53 14.04 -0.06
C HIS A 45 -13.57 13.00 1.07
N GLY A 46 -12.39 12.56 1.53
CA GLY A 46 -12.23 11.58 2.61
C GLY A 46 -12.14 10.12 2.16
N ASP A 47 -12.39 9.83 0.89
CA ASP A 47 -12.12 8.53 0.25
C ASP A 47 -10.71 8.48 -0.35
N PHE A 48 -10.23 7.25 -0.61
CA PHE A 48 -8.91 6.99 -1.18
C PHE A 48 -9.03 6.20 -2.49
N VAL A 49 -7.97 6.21 -3.30
CA VAL A 49 -7.88 5.41 -4.53
C VAL A 49 -6.57 4.63 -4.55
N LEU A 50 -6.68 3.30 -4.55
CA LEU A 50 -5.56 2.39 -4.80
C LEU A 50 -5.35 2.29 -6.31
N CYS A 51 -4.20 2.77 -6.77
CA CYS A 51 -3.78 2.72 -8.17
C CYS A 51 -2.76 1.59 -8.32
N VAL A 52 -2.98 0.65 -9.24
CA VAL A 52 -2.11 -0.53 -9.44
C VAL A 52 -1.69 -0.63 -10.92
N ARG A 53 -0.39 -0.85 -11.15
CA ARG A 53 0.17 -1.19 -12.46
C ARG A 53 -0.15 -2.64 -12.79
N GLU A 54 -0.95 -2.83 -13.82
CA GLU A 54 -1.32 -4.14 -14.39
C GLU A 54 -0.85 -4.20 -15.84
N ASP A 55 -0.81 -5.39 -16.46
CA ASP A 55 0.01 -5.73 -17.64
C ASP A 55 0.17 -4.63 -18.69
N SER A 56 -0.94 -4.08 -19.19
CA SER A 56 -0.99 -2.99 -20.18
C SER A 56 -1.76 -1.75 -19.73
N LYS A 57 -2.05 -1.60 -18.42
CA LYS A 57 -2.91 -0.53 -17.89
C LYS A 57 -2.51 -0.10 -16.47
N VAL A 58 -3.17 0.96 -15.98
CA VAL A 58 -3.21 1.28 -14.55
C VAL A 58 -4.67 1.19 -14.10
N SER A 59 -4.95 0.29 -13.17
CA SER A 59 -6.28 0.12 -12.59
C SER A 59 -6.44 1.00 -11.35
N HIS A 60 -7.60 1.65 -11.22
CA HIS A 60 -7.91 2.60 -10.16
C HIS A 60 -9.08 2.07 -9.33
N TYR A 61 -8.81 1.59 -8.12
CA TYR A 61 -9.80 1.00 -7.23
C TYR A 61 -10.18 1.98 -6.13
N ILE A 62 -11.47 2.32 -6.02
CA ILE A 62 -11.98 3.24 -5.00
C ILE A 62 -12.03 2.53 -3.66
N ILE A 63 -11.42 3.14 -2.64
CA ILE A 63 -11.50 2.75 -1.23
C ILE A 63 -12.42 3.76 -0.54
N ASN A 64 -13.65 3.32 -0.27
CA ASN A 64 -14.70 4.12 0.35
C ASN A 64 -14.52 4.07 1.88
N LYS A 65 -14.56 5.22 2.55
CA LYS A 65 -14.46 5.36 4.00
C LYS A 65 -15.84 5.28 4.65
N ILE A 66 -16.18 4.12 5.20
CA ILE A 66 -17.46 3.87 5.86
C ILE A 66 -17.32 4.18 7.36
N GLN A 67 -18.12 5.12 7.87
CA GLN A 67 -18.34 5.27 9.31
C GLN A 67 -19.52 4.40 9.74
N GLN A 68 -19.30 3.48 10.67
CA GLN A 68 -20.32 2.60 11.22
C GLN A 68 -20.27 2.61 12.75
N ALA A 69 -21.28 3.23 13.37
CA ALA A 69 -21.29 3.62 14.77
C ALA A 69 -20.01 4.41 15.13
N ASP A 70 -19.13 3.84 15.95
CA ASP A 70 -17.90 4.47 16.46
C ASP A 70 -16.62 3.98 15.75
N GLN A 71 -16.75 3.22 14.65
CA GLN A 71 -15.61 2.68 13.90
C GLN A 71 -15.58 3.17 12.45
N ILE A 72 -14.36 3.44 11.97
CA ILE A 72 -14.06 3.73 10.57
C ILE A 72 -13.62 2.43 9.91
N LEU A 73 -14.27 2.05 8.82
CA LEU A 73 -13.96 0.89 8.00
C LEU A 73 -13.68 1.33 6.55
N TYR A 74 -12.92 0.53 5.80
CA TYR A 74 -12.50 0.83 4.44
C TYR A 74 -13.02 -0.24 3.47
N ARG A 75 -13.88 0.15 2.52
CA ARG A 75 -14.47 -0.76 1.53
C ARG A 75 -13.89 -0.57 0.13
N ILE A 76 -13.39 -1.66 -0.44
CA ILE A 76 -12.87 -1.75 -1.82
C ILE A 76 -13.58 -2.89 -2.55
N GLY A 77 -14.28 -2.58 -3.64
CA GLY A 77 -15.23 -3.52 -4.24
C GLY A 77 -16.25 -4.00 -3.20
N ASP A 78 -16.32 -5.32 -2.99
CA ASP A 78 -17.19 -5.94 -1.97
C ASP A 78 -16.43 -6.41 -0.71
N GLN A 79 -15.15 -6.09 -0.59
CA GLN A 79 -14.35 -6.38 0.61
C GLN A 79 -14.34 -5.18 1.57
N ILE A 80 -14.36 -5.44 2.88
CA ILE A 80 -14.35 -4.44 3.95
C ILE A 80 -13.20 -4.77 4.92
N PHE A 81 -12.38 -3.76 5.22
CA PHE A 81 -11.19 -3.87 6.07
C PHE A 81 -11.25 -2.87 7.24
N PRO A 82 -10.60 -3.16 8.38
CA PRO A 82 -10.54 -2.23 9.51
C PRO A 82 -9.67 -1.01 9.21
N ASP A 83 -8.62 -1.17 8.41
CA ASP A 83 -7.70 -0.10 8.01
C ASP A 83 -7.10 -0.36 6.62
N ILE A 84 -6.41 0.64 6.06
CA ILE A 84 -5.71 0.52 4.77
C ILE A 84 -4.51 -0.46 4.86
N PRO A 85 -3.68 -0.49 5.93
CA PRO A 85 -2.64 -1.51 6.09
C PRO A 85 -3.12 -2.96 5.92
N ASN A 86 -4.26 -3.35 6.48
CA ASN A 86 -4.86 -4.68 6.35
C ASN A 86 -5.45 -4.92 4.95
N LEU A 87 -6.03 -3.90 4.32
CA LEU A 87 -6.45 -3.95 2.91
C LEU A 87 -5.24 -4.24 2.01
N LEU A 88 -4.14 -3.50 2.18
CA LEU A 88 -2.90 -3.72 1.44
C LEU A 88 -2.31 -5.11 1.75
N ALA A 89 -2.35 -5.57 3.00
CA ALA A 89 -1.90 -6.90 3.42
C ALA A 89 -2.64 -8.02 2.69
N PHE A 90 -3.97 -7.91 2.59
CA PHE A 90 -4.82 -8.88 1.91
C PHE A 90 -4.44 -9.02 0.44
N TYR A 91 -4.30 -7.89 -0.27
CA TYR A 91 -3.95 -7.87 -1.68
C TYR A 91 -2.46 -8.13 -1.98
N LYS A 92 -1.60 -8.39 -0.98
CA LYS A 92 -0.26 -9.01 -1.21
C LYS A 92 -0.37 -10.45 -1.76
N LEU A 93 -1.47 -11.13 -1.46
CA LEU A 93 -1.72 -12.54 -1.80
C LEU A 93 -2.99 -12.74 -2.65
N HIS A 94 -3.94 -11.81 -2.57
CA HIS A 94 -5.14 -11.79 -3.42
C HIS A 94 -4.92 -10.88 -4.63
N TYR A 95 -5.35 -11.33 -5.80
CA TYR A 95 -5.28 -10.58 -7.05
C TYR A 95 -6.40 -9.52 -7.08
N LEU A 96 -6.16 -8.36 -7.67
CA LEU A 96 -7.20 -7.34 -7.86
C LEU A 96 -7.99 -7.56 -9.16
N ASP A 97 -7.30 -7.51 -10.30
CA ASP A 97 -7.81 -7.99 -11.60
C ASP A 97 -6.80 -8.98 -12.21
N THR A 98 -5.60 -8.52 -12.59
CA THR A 98 -4.55 -9.40 -13.16
C THR A 98 -3.33 -9.62 -12.25
N THR A 99 -3.11 -8.78 -11.23
CA THR A 99 -1.94 -8.90 -10.34
C THR A 99 -2.26 -8.69 -8.84
N PRO A 100 -1.46 -9.26 -7.92
CA PRO A 100 -1.41 -8.87 -6.52
C PRO A 100 -0.43 -7.71 -6.30
N LEU A 101 -0.49 -7.06 -5.13
CA LEU A 101 0.42 -5.97 -4.74
C LEU A 101 1.82 -6.51 -4.41
N ILE A 102 2.83 -6.09 -5.16
CA ILE A 102 4.24 -6.51 -5.00
C ILE A 102 5.05 -5.48 -4.22
N ARG A 103 4.97 -4.20 -4.58
CA ARG A 103 5.71 -3.10 -3.93
C ARG A 103 5.05 -1.73 -4.19
N PRO A 104 5.22 -0.74 -3.29
CA PRO A 104 4.83 0.62 -3.60
C PRO A 104 5.63 1.16 -4.79
N ALA A 105 5.02 2.11 -5.50
CA ALA A 105 5.66 2.85 -6.57
C ALA A 105 6.79 3.72 -6.00
N PRO A 106 7.90 3.91 -6.73
CA PRO A 106 8.95 4.82 -6.30
C PRO A 106 8.37 6.24 -6.25
N LYS A 107 8.45 6.88 -5.08
CA LYS A 107 8.20 8.31 -4.96
C LYS A 107 9.25 9.04 -5.79
N LYS A 108 8.84 9.51 -6.98
CA LYS A 108 9.60 10.44 -7.82
C LYS A 108 9.63 11.81 -7.13
N LEU A 109 10.43 11.88 -6.08
CA LEU A 109 10.73 13.06 -5.28
C LEU A 109 11.34 14.12 -6.21
N GLN A 110 10.50 15.05 -6.67
CA GLN A 110 10.95 16.09 -7.59
C GLN A 110 11.95 16.99 -6.86
N LYS A 111 13.22 16.94 -7.26
CA LYS A 111 14.24 17.85 -6.77
C LYS A 111 14.03 19.24 -7.38
N VAL A 112 14.28 20.27 -6.60
CA VAL A 112 14.41 21.65 -7.06
C VAL A 112 15.70 22.25 -6.51
N ILE A 113 16.25 23.24 -7.19
CA ILE A 113 17.41 24.01 -6.72
C ILE A 113 16.98 25.44 -6.43
N ALA A 114 17.45 25.98 -5.30
CA ALA A 114 17.18 27.36 -4.90
C ALA A 114 17.93 28.37 -5.77
N LYS A 115 17.20 29.34 -6.32
CA LYS A 115 17.73 30.44 -7.16
C LYS A 115 18.24 31.63 -6.33
N TYR A 116 17.66 31.80 -5.14
CA TYR A 116 17.92 32.84 -4.16
C TYR A 116 17.90 32.23 -2.76
N ASP A 117 18.40 32.98 -1.78
CA ASP A 117 18.27 32.63 -0.36
C ASP A 117 16.86 32.96 0.16
N PHE A 118 16.38 32.19 1.13
CA PHE A 118 15.11 32.39 1.81
C PHE A 118 15.27 32.05 3.29
N GLU A 119 15.02 33.03 4.17
CA GLU A 119 15.29 32.91 5.61
C GLU A 119 14.10 32.38 6.42
N GLY A 120 12.91 32.30 5.81
CA GLY A 120 11.64 32.03 6.49
C GLY A 120 11.15 33.24 7.31
N ASN A 121 9.85 33.50 7.29
CA ASN A 121 9.19 34.48 8.17
C ASN A 121 8.27 33.79 9.18
N ASP A 122 7.62 32.70 8.77
CA ASP A 122 6.67 31.94 9.57
C ASP A 122 7.28 30.64 10.11
N GLN A 123 6.69 30.07 11.17
CA GLN A 123 7.21 28.84 11.81
C GLN A 123 7.16 27.60 10.90
N ASP A 124 6.25 27.60 9.92
CA ASP A 124 6.06 26.51 8.96
C ASP A 124 6.91 26.69 7.67
N ASP A 125 7.67 27.78 7.53
CA ASP A 125 8.61 27.98 6.42
C ASP A 125 9.82 27.05 6.51
N LEU A 126 10.31 26.58 5.36
CA LEU A 126 11.61 25.93 5.27
C LEU A 126 12.67 26.94 4.80
N PRO A 127 13.57 27.45 5.67
CA PRO A 127 14.69 28.26 5.23
C PRO A 127 15.67 27.45 4.36
N PHE A 128 16.21 28.08 3.33
CA PHE A 128 17.17 27.50 2.39
C PHE A 128 18.11 28.54 1.80
N ARG A 129 19.27 28.09 1.30
CA ARG A 129 20.25 28.96 0.63
C ARG A 129 20.25 28.80 -0.89
N LYS A 130 20.68 29.83 -1.60
CA LYS A 130 20.89 29.77 -3.05
C LYS A 130 21.84 28.62 -3.41
N GLY A 131 21.44 27.80 -4.39
CA GLY A 131 22.15 26.60 -4.81
C GLY A 131 21.82 25.34 -3.99
N GLU A 132 21.04 25.44 -2.92
CA GLU A 132 20.61 24.28 -2.14
C GLU A 132 19.59 23.43 -2.94
N ILE A 133 19.79 22.11 -2.93
CA ILE A 133 18.87 21.15 -3.54
C ILE A 133 17.84 20.75 -2.49
N LEU A 134 16.57 21.04 -2.78
CA LEU A 134 15.41 20.74 -1.95
C LEU A 134 14.56 19.65 -2.61
N THR A 135 13.96 18.80 -1.77
CA THR A 135 13.08 17.72 -2.20
C THR A 135 11.63 18.15 -2.05
N ILE A 136 10.89 18.30 -3.15
CA ILE A 136 9.44 18.59 -3.06
C ILE A 136 8.72 17.37 -2.49
N ILE A 137 7.95 17.59 -1.42
CA ILE A 137 7.02 16.62 -0.84
C ILE A 137 5.65 16.77 -1.47
N SER A 138 5.15 18.01 -1.57
CA SER A 138 3.79 18.28 -2.04
C SER A 138 3.66 19.63 -2.75
N LYS A 139 2.58 19.78 -3.52
CA LYS A 139 2.27 20.95 -4.36
C LYS A 139 0.78 21.31 -4.24
N ASP A 140 0.27 21.36 -3.01
CA ASP A 140 -1.15 21.60 -2.74
C ASP A 140 -1.58 23.04 -3.14
N GLU A 141 -0.63 23.96 -3.25
CA GLU A 141 -0.82 25.34 -3.68
C GLU A 141 0.02 25.71 -4.91
N GLU A 142 -0.39 26.76 -5.63
CA GLU A 142 0.26 27.23 -6.85
C GLU A 142 1.54 28.06 -6.60
N GLN A 143 1.60 28.77 -5.48
CA GLN A 143 2.69 29.72 -5.17
C GLN A 143 3.64 29.27 -4.07
N TRP A 144 3.23 28.29 -3.25
CA TRP A 144 4.01 27.69 -2.17
C TRP A 144 3.97 26.18 -2.27
N TRP A 145 5.13 25.52 -2.17
CA TRP A 145 5.23 24.05 -2.17
C TRP A 145 5.81 23.56 -0.85
N THR A 146 5.36 22.40 -0.37
CA THR A 146 5.98 21.77 0.80
C THR A 146 7.23 21.02 0.36
N ALA A 147 8.38 21.36 0.93
CA ALA A 147 9.67 20.75 0.60
C ALA A 147 10.38 20.17 1.82
N LYS A 148 11.51 19.52 1.58
CA LYS A 148 12.42 18.94 2.56
C LYS A 148 13.87 19.25 2.18
N ASN A 149 14.67 19.74 3.13
CA ASN A 149 16.10 19.96 2.91
C ASN A 149 16.93 18.69 3.17
N ASN A 150 18.25 18.75 2.94
CA ASN A 150 19.13 17.59 3.09
C ASN A 150 19.33 17.15 4.55
N VAL A 151 19.18 18.07 5.52
CA VAL A 151 19.15 17.76 6.97
C VAL A 151 17.86 17.01 7.35
N GLY A 152 16.80 17.23 6.58
CA GLY A 152 15.53 16.53 6.68
C GLY A 152 14.40 17.31 7.33
N GLN A 153 14.64 18.59 7.64
CA GLN A 153 13.61 19.56 8.00
C GLN A 153 12.63 19.72 6.83
N LYS A 154 11.36 20.02 7.16
CA LYS A 154 10.28 20.22 6.20
C LYS A 154 9.60 21.55 6.47
N GLY A 155 9.02 22.14 5.42
CA GLY A 155 8.24 23.37 5.51
C GLY A 155 7.89 23.90 4.12
N SER A 156 7.21 25.04 4.11
CA SER A 156 6.77 25.76 2.91
C SER A 156 7.94 26.47 2.23
N ILE A 157 7.95 26.49 0.90
CA ILE A 157 8.90 27.23 0.09
C ILE A 157 8.20 28.00 -1.05
N PRO A 158 8.59 29.25 -1.35
CA PRO A 158 7.97 30.02 -2.43
C PRO A 158 8.46 29.54 -3.81
N VAL A 159 7.52 29.15 -4.66
CA VAL A 159 7.76 28.63 -6.03
C VAL A 159 8.69 29.51 -6.89
N PRO A 160 8.55 30.86 -6.95
CA PRO A 160 9.45 31.68 -7.78
C PRO A 160 10.92 31.70 -7.32
N TYR A 161 11.23 31.23 -6.11
CA TYR A 161 12.59 31.17 -5.58
C TYR A 161 13.32 29.88 -5.96
N VAL A 162 12.64 28.90 -6.56
CA VAL A 162 13.22 27.61 -6.93
C VAL A 162 13.10 27.30 -8.42
N GLN A 163 13.94 26.38 -8.90
CA GLN A 163 13.94 25.87 -10.27
C GLN A 163 13.93 24.34 -10.25
N LYS A 164 13.28 23.68 -11.22
CA LYS A 164 13.39 22.22 -11.35
C LYS A 164 14.86 21.80 -11.44
N TYR A 165 15.26 20.86 -10.60
CA TYR A 165 16.58 20.25 -10.67
C TYR A 165 16.42 18.94 -11.45
N GLU A 166 16.71 19.02 -12.75
CA GLU A 166 16.83 17.83 -13.60
C GLU A 166 18.25 17.30 -13.42
N GLU A 167 18.35 16.15 -12.77
CA GLU A 167 19.62 15.46 -12.53
C GLU A 167 20.10 14.91 -13.87
N GLU A 168 21.13 15.54 -14.46
CA GLU A 168 21.62 15.26 -15.82
C GLU A 168 22.10 13.80 -15.95
N ASN A 169 21.17 12.92 -16.33
CA ASN A 169 21.44 11.51 -16.55
C ASN A 169 22.36 11.35 -17.77
N PRO A 170 23.60 10.87 -17.63
CA PRO A 170 24.63 10.93 -18.69
C PRO A 170 24.40 9.97 -19.86
N ALA A 171 23.20 9.40 -20.00
CA ALA A 171 22.79 8.52 -21.09
C ALA A 171 22.13 9.24 -22.29
N ASN A 172 21.82 10.54 -22.19
CA ASN A 172 21.13 11.30 -23.24
C ASN A 172 22.03 12.27 -24.05
N ALA A 173 23.36 12.18 -23.92
CA ALA A 173 24.31 13.12 -24.51
C ALA A 173 24.67 12.82 -25.99
N VAL A 174 23.67 12.60 -26.86
CA VAL A 174 23.86 12.44 -28.33
C VAL A 174 22.70 13.02 -29.15
N ASP A 175 22.52 14.35 -29.13
CA ASP A 175 22.30 15.22 -30.32
C ASP A 175 21.89 16.64 -29.91
N SER A 176 22.86 17.57 -29.85
CA SER A 176 22.67 19.05 -29.86
C SER A 176 24.01 19.75 -29.61
N ALA A 177 24.94 19.68 -30.57
CA ALA A 177 26.28 20.24 -30.43
C ALA A 177 26.66 21.16 -31.61
N VAL A 178 26.07 22.36 -31.69
CA VAL A 178 26.58 23.43 -32.56
C VAL A 178 26.20 24.84 -32.06
N SER A 179 27.17 25.77 -32.13
CA SER A 179 27.09 27.23 -31.89
C SER A 179 27.22 27.72 -30.44
N GLY A 180 28.15 28.67 -30.21
CA GLY A 180 28.20 29.50 -28.99
C GLY A 180 29.54 29.55 -28.23
N VAL A 181 30.62 30.05 -28.84
CA VAL A 181 31.90 30.29 -28.15
C VAL A 181 32.00 31.70 -27.56
N GLN A 182 32.37 31.82 -26.27
CA GLN A 182 33.05 33.00 -25.70
C GLN A 182 33.66 32.76 -24.29
N GLU A 183 34.97 32.49 -24.29
CA GLU A 183 36.06 33.08 -23.47
C GLU A 183 35.72 34.33 -22.57
N ILE A 184 36.39 34.66 -21.43
CA ILE A 184 37.72 34.31 -20.83
C ILE A 184 37.70 34.29 -19.26
N GLY A 185 38.44 33.34 -18.63
CA GLY A 185 39.27 33.55 -17.41
C GLY A 185 38.67 33.37 -15.99
N SER A 186 39.44 33.39 -14.88
CA SER A 186 40.89 33.16 -14.66
C SER A 186 41.25 33.13 -13.14
N GLY A 187 41.72 31.98 -12.60
CA GLY A 187 42.35 31.83 -11.27
C GLY A 187 41.43 31.88 -10.02
N GLY A 188 41.79 31.34 -8.84
CA GLY A 188 42.92 30.45 -8.51
C GLY A 188 43.24 30.32 -7.00
N GLY A 189 43.25 29.09 -6.45
CA GLY A 189 43.68 28.75 -5.08
C GLY A 189 42.72 29.11 -3.93
N SER A 190 42.89 28.71 -2.66
CA SER A 190 43.73 27.65 -2.03
C SER A 190 43.35 27.47 -0.54
N THR A 191 43.41 26.23 0.01
CA THR A 191 43.68 25.90 1.46
C THR A 191 42.72 26.43 2.56
N SER A 192 42.57 25.86 3.78
CA SER A 192 42.92 24.56 4.40
C SER A 192 42.33 24.48 5.83
N ASN A 193 42.23 23.28 6.42
CA ASN A 193 42.11 22.99 7.87
C ASN A 193 40.81 23.42 8.61
N SER A 194 40.43 22.91 9.79
CA SER A 194 40.42 21.58 10.46
C SER A 194 40.29 21.79 12.00
N ILE A 195 39.93 20.75 12.78
CA ILE A 195 39.82 20.72 14.27
C ILE A 195 38.47 21.30 14.76
N ASN A 196 37.53 20.67 15.50
CA ASN A 196 37.43 19.52 16.44
C ASN A 196 37.27 19.96 17.94
N LEU A 197 36.38 19.28 18.68
CA LEU A 197 36.42 18.89 20.11
C LEU A 197 35.19 19.27 21.02
N SER A 198 34.71 18.28 21.81
CA SER A 198 33.99 18.39 23.12
C SER A 198 32.58 19.04 23.22
N SER A 199 31.68 18.72 24.18
CA SER A 199 31.58 17.57 25.15
C SER A 199 30.22 17.47 25.90
N GLN A 200 29.76 16.23 26.12
CA GLN A 200 29.03 15.63 27.30
C GLN A 200 27.94 16.37 28.13
N ALA A 201 26.76 15.73 28.26
CA ALA A 201 25.86 15.56 29.45
C ALA A 201 24.60 14.79 28.95
N ILE A 202 24.11 13.59 29.38
CA ILE A 202 23.85 12.95 30.70
C ILE A 202 22.94 13.82 31.59
N LEU A 203 21.81 13.42 32.19
CA LEU A 203 21.09 12.14 32.38
C LEU A 203 19.96 11.94 31.31
N GLN A 204 18.76 11.32 31.45
CA GLN A 204 18.01 10.68 32.57
C GLN A 204 17.03 9.58 32.09
N GLN A 205 16.57 8.77 33.07
CA GLN A 205 15.77 7.55 33.03
C GLN A 205 14.23 7.71 32.96
N ALA A 206 13.55 6.67 32.47
CA ALA A 206 12.22 6.22 32.92
C ALA A 206 12.38 4.97 33.82
N PRO A 207 11.32 4.52 34.54
CA PRO A 207 10.82 3.17 34.20
C PRO A 207 9.28 2.98 34.31
N VAL A 208 8.82 1.82 33.86
CA VAL A 208 7.40 1.37 33.83
C VAL A 208 7.06 0.33 34.90
N SER A 209 5.77 0.26 35.27
CA SER A 209 5.10 -0.77 36.08
C SER A 209 3.58 -0.47 36.08
N GLN A 210 2.64 -1.40 36.27
CA GLN A 210 2.55 -2.83 35.91
C GLN A 210 1.05 -3.23 36.03
N ASP A 211 0.69 -4.45 35.60
CA ASP A 211 -0.52 -5.21 35.95
C ASP A 211 -1.95 -4.83 35.48
N SER A 212 -2.71 -5.92 35.34
CA SER A 212 -4.17 -6.10 35.14
C SER A 212 -4.64 -7.06 36.28
N PRO A 213 -5.87 -7.58 36.41
CA PRO A 213 -7.05 -7.53 35.51
C PRO A 213 -8.40 -7.28 36.26
N VAL A 214 -9.54 -7.51 35.59
CA VAL A 214 -10.67 -8.35 36.07
C VAL A 214 -11.73 -8.52 34.96
N VAL A 215 -12.47 -9.63 34.99
CA VAL A 215 -13.54 -10.00 34.03
C VAL A 215 -14.91 -9.85 34.68
N THR A 216 -15.91 -9.35 33.94
CA THR A 216 -17.34 -9.50 34.28
C THR A 216 -18.16 -9.86 33.03
N THR A 217 -19.06 -10.83 33.17
CA THR A 217 -19.91 -11.38 32.10
C THR A 217 -21.38 -11.09 32.37
N ILE A 218 -22.12 -10.55 31.40
CA ILE A 218 -23.59 -10.67 31.34
C ILE A 218 -24.02 -10.89 29.87
N GLN A 219 -25.08 -11.68 29.68
CA GLN A 219 -25.71 -12.02 28.40
C GLN A 219 -26.99 -11.14 28.19
N GLN A 220 -27.60 -10.97 27.02
CA GLN A 220 -27.39 -11.57 25.68
C GLN A 220 -27.68 -10.46 24.60
N GLN A 221 -28.27 -10.60 23.41
CA GLN A 221 -28.98 -11.69 22.74
C GLN A 221 -28.69 -11.81 21.21
N GLN A 222 -29.61 -11.34 20.35
CA GLN A 222 -29.72 -11.63 18.91
C GLN A 222 -30.19 -10.35 18.18
N VAL A 223 -29.88 -10.09 16.91
CA VAL A 223 -29.68 -11.04 15.79
C VAL A 223 -28.31 -10.88 15.14
N THR A 224 -27.54 -11.97 15.05
CA THR A 224 -26.17 -11.97 14.50
C THR A 224 -26.11 -12.62 13.12
N ARG A 225 -25.72 -11.88 12.08
CA ARG A 225 -25.13 -12.49 10.87
C ARG A 225 -23.74 -13.00 11.26
N ARG A 226 -23.66 -14.26 11.71
CA ARG A 226 -22.41 -14.85 12.22
C ARG A 226 -21.33 -14.87 11.12
N SER A 227 -20.18 -14.29 11.42
CA SER A 227 -18.98 -14.37 10.59
C SER A 227 -18.53 -15.82 10.44
N ASN A 228 -18.32 -16.26 9.19
CA ASN A 228 -18.10 -17.68 8.81
C ASN A 228 -16.73 -18.26 9.25
N ILE A 229 -16.05 -17.58 10.18
CA ILE A 229 -14.72 -17.88 10.72
C ILE A 229 -14.83 -18.75 11.99
N GLN A 230 -16.00 -18.78 12.65
CA GLN A 230 -16.20 -19.47 13.93
C GLN A 230 -17.22 -20.61 13.83
N ARG A 231 -16.94 -21.60 12.97
CA ARG A 231 -17.58 -22.93 12.99
C ARG A 231 -16.59 -23.96 13.51
N THR A 232 -17.05 -24.89 14.35
CA THR A 232 -16.26 -26.04 14.80
C THR A 232 -16.00 -27.00 13.65
N LEU A 233 -14.79 -27.55 13.55
CA LEU A 233 -14.42 -28.51 12.52
C LEU A 233 -14.39 -29.95 13.11
N PRO A 234 -14.70 -30.99 12.31
CA PRO A 234 -15.09 -30.93 10.90
C PRO A 234 -16.51 -30.36 10.70
N ALA A 235 -16.72 -29.69 9.56
CA ALA A 235 -18.01 -29.10 9.19
C ALA A 235 -18.32 -29.33 7.70
N PHE A 236 -19.59 -29.47 7.33
CA PHE A 236 -19.98 -29.74 5.95
C PHE A 236 -20.22 -28.46 5.15
N ALA A 237 -19.73 -28.44 3.89
CA ALA A 237 -19.92 -27.32 2.99
C ALA A 237 -20.33 -27.79 1.59
N LYS A 238 -21.40 -27.20 1.06
CA LYS A 238 -21.90 -27.48 -0.28
C LYS A 238 -21.10 -26.69 -1.33
N VAL A 239 -20.68 -27.36 -2.40
CA VAL A 239 -20.05 -26.71 -3.55
C VAL A 239 -21.09 -25.89 -4.30
N LYS A 240 -20.84 -24.59 -4.43
CA LYS A 240 -21.60 -23.66 -5.26
C LYS A 240 -20.91 -23.30 -6.57
N GLN A 241 -19.61 -23.56 -6.70
CA GLN A 241 -18.83 -23.31 -7.90
C GLN A 241 -17.94 -24.52 -8.24
N ALA A 242 -18.17 -25.13 -9.41
CA ALA A 242 -17.35 -26.25 -9.87
C ALA A 242 -15.91 -25.80 -10.18
N ARG A 243 -14.97 -26.72 -9.96
CA ARG A 243 -13.54 -26.53 -10.24
C ARG A 243 -12.91 -27.86 -10.64
N VAL A 244 -12.27 -27.89 -11.80
CA VAL A 244 -11.38 -28.98 -12.20
C VAL A 244 -9.97 -28.68 -11.67
N PRO A 245 -9.27 -29.62 -11.03
CA PRO A 245 -7.86 -29.45 -10.65
C PRO A 245 -6.97 -29.24 -11.87
N ASN A 246 -5.86 -28.54 -11.71
CA ASN A 246 -4.82 -28.53 -12.74
C ASN A 246 -4.20 -29.93 -12.84
N ALA A 247 -3.94 -30.43 -14.05
CA ALA A 247 -3.47 -31.82 -14.27
C ALA A 247 -2.14 -32.16 -13.59
N TYR A 248 -1.36 -31.15 -13.22
CA TYR A 248 -0.09 -31.28 -12.48
C TYR A 248 -0.26 -31.20 -10.94
N ASP A 249 -1.43 -30.76 -10.46
CA ASP A 249 -1.73 -30.61 -9.04
C ASP A 249 -2.45 -31.87 -8.51
N LYS A 250 -1.71 -32.67 -7.73
CA LYS A 250 -2.21 -33.91 -7.13
C LYS A 250 -2.92 -33.70 -5.78
N THR A 251 -2.97 -32.48 -5.26
CA THR A 251 -3.53 -32.17 -3.93
C THR A 251 -4.74 -31.25 -3.96
N ALA A 252 -5.04 -30.60 -5.09
CA ALA A 252 -6.31 -29.89 -5.30
C ALA A 252 -7.49 -30.84 -5.50
N LEU A 253 -8.59 -30.57 -4.79
CA LEU A 253 -9.84 -31.33 -4.92
C LEU A 253 -10.63 -30.92 -6.18
N LYS A 254 -11.22 -31.89 -6.89
CA LYS A 254 -12.23 -31.62 -7.93
C LYS A 254 -13.54 -31.30 -7.22
N LEU A 255 -14.20 -30.23 -7.66
CA LEU A 255 -15.48 -29.77 -7.12
C LEU A 255 -16.53 -29.75 -8.24
N GLU A 256 -17.73 -30.26 -7.98
CA GLU A 256 -18.88 -30.16 -8.90
C GLU A 256 -20.07 -29.51 -8.17
N VAL A 257 -20.84 -28.65 -8.86
CA VAL A 257 -21.89 -27.85 -8.19
C VAL A 257 -22.97 -28.78 -7.64
N GLY A 258 -23.16 -28.75 -6.33
CA GLY A 258 -24.08 -29.64 -5.61
C GLY A 258 -23.39 -30.54 -4.58
N ASP A 259 -22.12 -30.89 -4.80
CA ASP A 259 -21.32 -31.78 -3.93
C ASP A 259 -21.27 -31.29 -2.47
N ILE A 260 -21.20 -32.21 -1.51
CA ILE A 260 -21.02 -31.89 -0.08
C ILE A 260 -19.61 -32.31 0.36
N ILE A 261 -18.76 -31.33 0.68
CA ILE A 261 -17.41 -31.56 1.21
C ILE A 261 -17.45 -31.56 2.74
N LYS A 262 -16.73 -32.49 3.36
CA LYS A 262 -16.40 -32.45 4.78
C LYS A 262 -15.15 -31.59 4.98
N VAL A 263 -15.31 -30.32 5.33
CA VAL A 263 -14.21 -29.39 5.62
C VAL A 263 -13.53 -29.83 6.91
N THR A 264 -12.24 -30.17 6.84
CA THR A 264 -11.45 -30.64 7.99
C THR A 264 -10.58 -29.56 8.59
N LYS A 265 -10.19 -28.53 7.81
CA LYS A 265 -9.31 -27.44 8.28
C LYS A 265 -9.54 -26.15 7.48
N THR A 266 -9.71 -25.04 8.19
CA THR A 266 -9.89 -23.71 7.60
C THR A 266 -8.63 -22.86 7.75
N ASN A 267 -7.74 -22.87 6.75
CA ASN A 267 -6.57 -21.98 6.78
C ASN A 267 -6.99 -20.53 6.49
N ILE A 268 -6.37 -19.58 7.19
CA ILE A 268 -6.63 -18.13 7.05
C ILE A 268 -6.24 -17.54 5.68
N ASN A 269 -5.52 -18.29 4.86
CA ASN A 269 -5.11 -17.92 3.51
C ASN A 269 -6.19 -18.24 2.44
N GLY A 270 -7.36 -18.73 2.83
CA GLY A 270 -8.47 -19.03 1.93
C GLY A 270 -8.41 -20.38 1.21
N GLN A 271 -7.32 -21.16 1.33
CA GLN A 271 -7.32 -22.58 0.97
C GLN A 271 -7.79 -23.41 2.16
N TRP A 272 -8.98 -23.99 2.06
CA TRP A 272 -9.46 -24.94 3.05
C TRP A 272 -9.07 -26.37 2.64
N GLU A 273 -8.85 -27.23 3.63
CA GLU A 273 -8.66 -28.66 3.43
C GLU A 273 -9.95 -29.39 3.84
N GLY A 274 -10.24 -30.47 3.14
CA GLY A 274 -11.42 -31.29 3.39
C GLY A 274 -11.45 -32.52 2.52
N GLU A 275 -12.49 -33.31 2.70
CA GLU A 275 -12.67 -34.61 2.08
C GLU A 275 -13.98 -34.64 1.26
N LEU A 276 -13.88 -35.10 0.02
CA LEU A 276 -15.01 -35.31 -0.89
C LEU A 276 -14.78 -36.61 -1.67
N HIS A 277 -15.79 -37.49 -1.73
CA HIS A 277 -15.75 -38.78 -2.42
C HIS A 277 -14.48 -39.62 -2.06
N GLY A 278 -14.12 -39.66 -0.77
CA GLY A 278 -12.96 -40.40 -0.25
C GLY A 278 -11.59 -39.81 -0.66
N LYS A 279 -11.55 -38.58 -1.19
CA LYS A 279 -10.32 -37.87 -1.54
C LYS A 279 -10.18 -36.62 -0.67
N THR A 280 -9.11 -36.55 0.09
CA THR A 280 -8.70 -35.34 0.82
C THR A 280 -7.92 -34.41 -0.10
N GLY A 281 -8.21 -33.11 -0.04
CA GLY A 281 -7.47 -32.12 -0.82
C GLY A 281 -7.79 -30.68 -0.44
N HIS A 282 -7.08 -29.75 -1.09
CA HIS A 282 -7.25 -28.31 -0.91
C HIS A 282 -8.28 -27.74 -1.90
N PHE A 283 -9.11 -26.80 -1.45
CA PHE A 283 -10.03 -26.04 -2.28
C PHE A 283 -10.18 -24.59 -1.79
N PRO A 284 -10.53 -23.62 -2.65
CA PRO A 284 -10.80 -22.26 -2.22
C PRO A 284 -12.11 -22.18 -1.44
N PHE A 285 -12.13 -21.48 -0.30
CA PHE A 285 -13.35 -21.27 0.47
C PHE A 285 -14.48 -20.60 -0.33
N THR A 286 -14.13 -19.80 -1.35
CA THR A 286 -15.06 -19.08 -2.21
C THR A 286 -15.98 -20.00 -3.03
N HIS A 287 -15.55 -21.23 -3.29
CA HIS A 287 -16.28 -22.19 -4.12
C HIS A 287 -17.34 -22.99 -3.35
N VAL A 288 -17.37 -22.86 -2.01
CA VAL A 288 -18.23 -23.64 -1.12
C VAL A 288 -19.06 -22.74 -0.19
N GLU A 289 -20.07 -23.32 0.43
CA GLU A 289 -20.92 -22.66 1.42
C GLU A 289 -21.26 -23.64 2.54
N PHE A 290 -20.93 -23.31 3.80
CA PHE A 290 -21.18 -24.18 4.94
C PHE A 290 -22.69 -24.43 5.14
N VAL A 291 -23.08 -25.70 5.14
CA VAL A 291 -24.44 -26.15 5.45
C VAL A 291 -24.52 -26.66 6.89
N GLU A 292 -25.66 -26.44 7.55
CA GLU A 292 -25.85 -26.83 8.96
C GLU A 292 -26.50 -28.22 9.13
N ASN A 293 -26.96 -28.83 8.03
CA ASN A 293 -27.46 -30.21 8.01
C ASN A 293 -26.39 -31.15 7.44
N GLU A 294 -26.21 -32.31 8.07
CA GLU A 294 -25.69 -33.48 7.35
C GLU A 294 -26.71 -33.92 6.27
N PRO A 295 -26.27 -34.32 5.07
CA PRO A 295 -27.15 -34.91 4.07
C PRO A 295 -27.54 -36.32 4.51
N ASN A 296 -28.72 -36.47 5.10
CA ASN A 296 -29.30 -37.78 5.42
C ASN A 296 -29.45 -38.61 4.12
N GLU A 297 -28.90 -39.83 4.08
CA GLU A 297 -28.92 -40.68 2.88
C GLU A 297 -30.29 -41.31 2.62
N GLU A 298 -31.25 -40.51 2.14
CA GLU A 298 -32.55 -41.02 1.71
C GLU A 298 -33.10 -40.22 0.51
N ASN A 299 -32.75 -40.68 -0.71
CA ASN A 299 -33.69 -41.04 -1.78
C ASN A 299 -32.94 -41.31 -3.10
N LYS A 300 -32.88 -42.58 -3.53
CA LYS A 300 -32.55 -42.96 -4.91
C LYS A 300 -33.24 -44.26 -5.36
N ASP A 301 -34.54 -44.37 -5.04
CA ASP A 301 -35.46 -45.31 -5.66
C ASP A 301 -36.53 -44.55 -6.44
N VAL A 302 -36.47 -44.64 -7.78
CA VAL A 302 -37.50 -44.46 -8.84
C VAL A 302 -36.81 -44.45 -10.20
#